data_AF-A0A7V0TAI6-F1
#
_entry.id   AF-A0A7V0TAI6-F1
#
_cell.length_a   1.000
_cell.length_b   1.000
_cell.length_c   1.000
_cell.angle_alpha   90.00
_cell.angle_beta   90.00
_cell.angle_gamma   90.00
#
_symmetry.space_group_name_H-M   'P 1'
#
loop_
_entity.id
_entity.type
_entity.pdbx_description
1 polymer ?
#
loop_
_entity_poly.entity_id
_entity_poly.type
_entity_poly.pdbx_seq_one_letter_code
_entity_poly.pdbx_strand_id
1 'polypeptide(L)'
;VWLPVYLIPGRFPALQAWSNRVLAALQMSDAVYLFWGIGIAILLSILFTVAEISLSKIQGASWDDRLHNADFLLPQTQKQKQNAALINISASTVEEILFRAYFFLALLNLWTHWLWAALLVSAVFALLHTNFQGFTASVWIFISSLILVWLLQTSGSIWPGVLLHFVLNSLNLFILPKMLGDKQ
;
A
#
# COMPACT_ATOMS: atom_id res chain seq x y z
N VAL A 1 -6.14 39.08 9.85
CA VAL A 1 -6.06 37.60 9.96
C VAL A 1 -6.86 37.02 8.82
N TRP A 2 -6.19 36.55 7.77
CA TRP A 2 -6.86 35.84 6.66
C TRP A 2 -7.25 34.46 7.17
N LEU A 3 -8.48 34.31 7.69
CA LEU A 3 -9.06 32.97 7.78
C LEU A 3 -9.10 32.43 6.35
N PRO A 4 -8.52 31.25 6.06
CA PRO A 4 -8.58 30.67 4.74
C PRO A 4 -10.03 30.65 4.26
N VAL A 5 -10.30 31.19 3.06
CA VAL A 5 -11.65 31.38 2.49
C VAL A 5 -12.47 30.08 2.45
N TYR A 6 -11.80 28.92 2.53
CA TYR A 6 -12.37 27.57 2.61
C TYR A 6 -13.03 27.23 3.96
N LEU A 7 -12.78 28.02 5.01
CA LEU A 7 -13.40 27.84 6.33
C LEU A 7 -14.79 28.48 6.43
N ILE A 8 -15.27 29.16 5.38
CA ILE A 8 -16.64 29.69 5.35
C ILE A 8 -17.60 28.50 5.17
N PRO A 9 -18.38 28.13 6.20
CA PRO A 9 -19.27 26.97 6.11
C PRO A 9 -20.26 27.14 4.95
N GLY A 10 -20.45 26.09 4.15
CA GLY A 10 -21.43 26.08 3.06
C GLY A 10 -20.99 26.74 1.74
N ARG A 11 -19.84 27.43 1.68
CA ARG A 11 -19.36 28.03 0.43
C ARG A 11 -18.88 26.98 -0.59
N PHE A 12 -18.27 25.89 -0.11
CA PHE A 12 -17.78 24.79 -0.93
C PHE A 12 -18.17 23.44 -0.29
N PRO A 13 -19.44 23.02 -0.39
CA PRO A 13 -19.94 21.85 0.34
C PRO A 13 -19.21 20.55 -0.02
N ALA A 14 -18.84 20.37 -1.30
CA ALA A 14 -18.07 19.20 -1.73
C ALA A 14 -16.65 19.15 -1.13
N LEU A 15 -15.97 20.31 -1.05
CA LEU A 15 -14.64 20.43 -0.45
C LEU A 15 -14.70 20.17 1.06
N GLN A 16 -15.71 20.71 1.74
CA GLN A 16 -15.92 20.50 3.17
C GLN A 16 -16.27 19.04 3.49
N ALA A 17 -17.11 18.41 2.69
CA ALA A 17 -17.42 16.98 2.82
C ALA A 17 -16.18 16.11 2.62
N TRP A 18 -15.36 16.43 1.61
CA TRP A 18 -14.08 15.75 1.40
C TRP A 18 -13.11 15.96 2.57
N SER A 19 -12.91 17.18 3.06
CA SER A 19 -12.00 17.44 4.19
C SER A 19 -12.46 16.71 5.46
N ASN A 20 -13.76 16.66 5.72
CA ASN A 20 -14.30 15.92 6.86
C ASN A 20 -14.03 14.42 6.74
N ARG A 21 -14.18 13.85 5.53
CA ARG A 21 -13.83 12.44 5.26
C ARG A 21 -12.35 12.16 5.46
N VAL A 22 -11.47 13.07 5.03
CA VAL A 22 -10.02 12.98 5.27
C VAL A 22 -9.71 12.97 6.77
N LEU A 23 -10.23 13.94 7.51
CA LEU A 23 -9.98 14.06 8.96
C LEU A 23 -10.54 12.86 9.74
N ALA A 24 -11.69 12.32 9.33
CA ALA A 24 -12.25 11.10 9.89
C ALA A 24 -11.35 9.88 9.61
N ALA A 25 -10.83 9.75 8.38
CA ALA A 25 -9.94 8.65 8.00
C ALA A 25 -8.61 8.63 8.75
N LEU A 26 -8.17 9.77 9.30
CA LEU A 26 -6.97 9.87 10.13
C LEU A 26 -7.21 9.44 11.59
N GLN A 27 -8.47 9.27 12.01
CA GLN A 27 -8.77 8.74 13.34
C GLN A 27 -8.47 7.24 13.42
N MET A 28 -8.21 6.75 14.63
CA MET A 28 -7.98 5.32 14.87
C MET A 28 -9.26 4.52 14.63
N SER A 29 -9.13 3.37 13.97
CA SER A 29 -10.19 2.35 13.91
C SER A 29 -10.26 1.55 15.20
N ASP A 30 -11.26 0.68 15.29
CA ASP A 30 -11.24 -0.42 16.26
C ASP A 30 -9.98 -1.28 16.10
N ALA A 31 -9.48 -1.79 17.22
CA ALA A 31 -8.26 -2.59 17.26
C ALA A 31 -8.34 -3.86 16.39
N VAL A 32 -9.55 -4.41 16.18
CA VAL A 32 -9.76 -5.58 15.32
C VAL A 32 -9.23 -5.37 13.90
N TYR A 33 -9.41 -4.17 13.33
CA TYR A 33 -8.94 -3.86 11.99
C TYR A 33 -7.42 -3.74 11.92
N LEU A 34 -6.76 -3.34 13.01
CA LEU A 34 -5.29 -3.34 13.09
C LEU A 34 -4.76 -4.78 13.02
N PHE A 35 -5.39 -5.71 13.75
CA PHE A 35 -5.04 -7.14 13.65
C PHE A 35 -5.30 -7.69 12.24
N TRP A 36 -6.39 -7.27 11.58
CA TRP A 36 -6.63 -7.61 10.18
C TRP A 36 -5.52 -7.10 9.27
N GLY A 37 -5.08 -5.85 9.44
CA GLY A 37 -3.97 -5.28 8.67
C GLY A 37 -2.71 -6.15 8.74
N ILE A 38 -2.29 -6.55 9.95
CA ILE A 38 -1.14 -7.45 10.15
C ILE A 38 -1.38 -8.83 9.51
N GLY A 39 -2.53 -9.45 9.82
CA GLY A 39 -2.85 -10.80 9.36
C GLY A 39 -2.92 -10.90 7.83
N ILE A 40 -3.53 -9.90 7.20
CA ILE A 40 -3.61 -9.80 5.74
C ILE A 40 -2.22 -9.59 5.13
N ALA A 41 -1.35 -8.76 5.72
CA ALA A 41 0.01 -8.57 5.21
C ALA A 41 0.81 -9.89 5.19
N ILE A 42 0.73 -10.66 6.27
CA ILE A 42 1.38 -11.98 6.36
C ILE A 42 0.79 -12.93 5.31
N LEU A 43 -0.54 -12.98 5.20
CA LEU A 43 -1.23 -13.81 4.22
C LEU A 43 -0.83 -13.45 2.78
N LEU A 44 -0.82 -12.16 2.44
CA LEU A 44 -0.43 -11.69 1.10
C LEU A 44 1.03 -12.01 0.79
N SER A 45 1.94 -11.83 1.75
CA SER A 45 3.35 -12.19 1.58
C SER A 45 3.49 -13.67 1.21
N ILE A 46 2.83 -14.56 1.95
CA ILE A 46 2.83 -16.01 1.65
C ILE A 46 2.21 -16.29 0.28
N LEU A 47 1.03 -15.73 0.00
CA LEU A 47 0.31 -15.97 -1.26
C LEU A 47 1.11 -15.51 -2.47
N PHE A 48 1.73 -14.33 -2.42
CA PHE A 48 2.53 -13.81 -3.53
C PHE A 48 3.81 -14.64 -3.74
N THR A 49 4.51 -15.04 -2.69
CA THR A 49 5.67 -15.94 -2.82
C THR A 49 5.26 -17.28 -3.45
N VAL A 50 4.17 -17.90 -2.98
CA VAL A 50 3.66 -19.15 -3.56
C VAL A 50 3.23 -18.97 -5.01
N ALA A 51 2.59 -17.84 -5.34
CA ALA A 51 2.19 -17.51 -6.70
C ALA A 51 3.41 -17.35 -7.61
N GLU A 52 4.45 -16.65 -7.18
CA GLU A 52 5.69 -16.47 -7.95
C GLU A 52 6.39 -17.79 -8.27
N ILE A 53 6.47 -18.70 -7.27
CA ILE A 53 7.01 -20.06 -7.44
C ILE A 53 6.13 -20.89 -8.39
N SER A 54 4.81 -20.73 -8.31
CA SER A 54 3.88 -21.47 -9.17
C SER A 54 3.96 -20.98 -10.62
N LEU A 55 4.04 -19.66 -10.81
CA LEU A 55 4.21 -19.04 -12.13
C LEU A 55 5.56 -19.40 -12.75
N SER A 56 6.63 -19.52 -11.96
CA SER A 56 7.93 -19.93 -12.49
C SER A 56 7.87 -21.35 -13.09
N LYS A 57 7.18 -22.28 -12.40
CA LYS A 57 6.98 -23.65 -12.88
C LYS A 57 6.18 -23.69 -14.20
N ILE A 58 5.13 -22.89 -14.30
CA ILE A 58 4.29 -22.81 -15.52
C ILE A 58 5.08 -22.22 -16.69
N GLN A 59 5.92 -21.22 -16.43
CA GLN A 59 6.72 -20.55 -17.46
C GLN A 59 8.01 -21.30 -17.82
N GLY A 60 8.31 -22.42 -17.15
CA GLY A 60 9.59 -23.13 -17.32
C GLY A 60 10.80 -22.32 -16.86
N ALA A 61 10.60 -21.32 -15.99
CA ALA A 61 11.63 -20.45 -15.46
C ALA A 61 12.14 -20.95 -14.09
N SER A 62 13.37 -20.57 -13.75
CA SER A 62 13.90 -20.76 -12.40
C SER A 62 13.05 -19.98 -11.39
N TRP A 63 12.57 -20.67 -10.35
CA TRP A 63 11.82 -20.04 -9.25
C TRP A 63 12.68 -19.00 -8.53
N ASP A 64 13.96 -19.34 -8.39
CA ASP A 64 14.94 -18.53 -7.71
C ASP A 64 15.16 -17.20 -8.47
N ASP A 65 15.39 -17.24 -9.78
CA ASP A 65 15.60 -16.01 -10.57
C ASP A 65 14.37 -15.08 -10.56
N ARG A 66 13.15 -15.62 -10.42
CA ARG A 66 11.93 -14.80 -10.28
C ARG A 66 11.81 -14.16 -8.90
N LEU A 67 12.16 -14.87 -7.82
CA LEU A 67 12.12 -14.32 -6.46
C LEU A 67 13.21 -13.28 -6.22
N HIS A 68 14.37 -13.43 -6.87
CA HIS A 68 15.52 -12.54 -6.73
C HIS A 68 15.56 -11.39 -7.75
N ASN A 69 14.50 -11.19 -8.55
CA ASN A 69 14.48 -10.18 -9.62
C ASN A 69 14.60 -8.73 -9.13
N ALA A 70 14.29 -8.49 -7.85
CA ALA A 70 14.29 -7.18 -7.20
C ALA A 70 15.35 -7.07 -6.09
N ASP A 71 16.30 -8.01 -6.02
CA ASP A 71 17.31 -8.06 -4.96
C ASP A 71 18.22 -6.82 -4.93
N PHE A 72 18.37 -6.15 -6.07
CA PHE A 72 19.12 -4.89 -6.15
C PHE A 72 18.48 -3.76 -5.30
N LEU A 73 17.21 -3.89 -4.90
CA LEU A 73 16.54 -2.97 -3.97
C LEU A 73 16.78 -3.32 -2.50
N LEU A 74 17.32 -4.51 -2.21
CA LEU A 74 17.50 -4.96 -0.83
C LEU A 74 18.66 -4.22 -0.14
N PRO A 75 18.46 -3.80 1.12
CA PRO A 75 19.50 -3.11 1.88
C PRO A 75 20.61 -4.06 2.32
N GLN A 76 21.83 -3.82 1.85
CA GLN A 76 22.99 -4.69 2.08
C GLN A 76 23.69 -4.40 3.42
N THR A 77 24.01 -3.13 3.66
CA THR A 77 24.74 -2.67 4.86
C THR A 77 23.81 -2.36 6.03
N GLN A 78 24.35 -2.35 7.25
CA GLN A 78 23.56 -1.97 8.44
C GLN A 78 22.96 -0.55 8.32
N LYS A 79 23.71 0.39 7.73
CA LYS A 79 23.22 1.74 7.48
C LYS A 79 22.08 1.76 6.46
N GLN A 80 22.18 0.98 5.38
CA GLN A 80 21.08 0.82 4.43
C GLN A 80 19.85 0.18 5.08
N LYS A 81 20.02 -0.80 5.97
CA LYS A 81 18.90 -1.43 6.70
C LYS A 81 18.18 -0.43 7.61
N GLN A 82 18.93 0.40 8.32
CA GLN A 82 18.37 1.49 9.13
C GLN A 82 17.60 2.50 8.26
N ASN A 83 18.19 2.94 7.16
CA ASN A 83 17.54 3.86 6.22
C ASN A 83 16.28 3.24 5.62
N ALA A 84 16.33 1.97 5.19
CA ALA A 84 15.19 1.25 4.64
C ALA A 84 14.06 1.12 5.67
N ALA A 85 14.36 0.90 6.95
CA ALA A 85 13.34 0.87 8.00
C ALA A 85 12.66 2.24 8.20
N LEU A 86 13.44 3.33 8.22
CA LEU A 86 12.90 4.69 8.32
C LEU A 86 12.06 5.08 7.09
N ILE A 87 12.54 4.72 5.90
CA ILE A 87 11.80 4.90 4.65
C ILE A 87 10.51 4.08 4.70
N ASN A 88 10.55 2.83 5.14
CA ASN A 88 9.35 2.01 5.20
C ASN A 88 8.27 2.60 6.11
N ILE A 89 8.65 3.03 7.33
CA ILE A 89 7.71 3.66 8.27
C ILE A 89 7.09 4.93 7.67
N SER A 90 7.94 5.80 7.09
CA SER A 90 7.48 7.07 6.53
C SER A 90 6.69 6.90 5.23
N ALA A 91 7.18 6.09 4.29
CA ALA A 91 6.55 5.81 3.01
C ALA A 91 5.20 5.12 3.20
N SER A 92 5.11 4.05 4.00
CA SER A 92 3.81 3.39 4.25
C SER A 92 2.79 4.36 4.82
N THR A 93 3.19 5.26 5.73
CA THR A 93 2.27 6.25 6.30
C THR A 93 1.87 7.32 5.28
N VAL A 94 2.84 7.94 4.61
CA VAL A 94 2.62 9.05 3.68
C VAL A 94 1.85 8.60 2.45
N GLU A 95 2.13 7.40 1.93
CA GLU A 95 1.43 6.85 0.79
C GLU A 95 -0.03 6.50 1.13
N GLU A 96 -0.33 5.96 2.31
CA GLU A 96 -1.73 5.80 2.74
C GLU A 96 -2.45 7.15 2.84
N ILE A 97 -1.80 8.19 3.39
CA ILE A 97 -2.39 9.53 3.45
C ILE A 97 -2.65 10.06 2.03
N LEU A 98 -1.68 9.95 1.13
CA LEU A 98 -1.78 10.51 -0.22
C LEU A 98 -2.79 9.74 -1.09
N PHE A 99 -2.69 8.42 -1.16
CA PHE A 99 -3.50 7.61 -2.06
C PHE A 99 -4.88 7.29 -1.49
N ARG A 100 -4.99 7.02 -0.17
CA ARG A 100 -6.25 6.57 0.43
C ARG A 100 -7.01 7.75 1.01
N ALA A 101 -6.42 8.50 1.94
CA ALA A 101 -7.15 9.63 2.55
C ALA A 101 -7.37 10.77 1.54
N TYR A 102 -6.35 11.21 0.82
CA TYR A 102 -6.46 12.37 -0.08
C TYR A 102 -7.08 11.99 -1.43
N PHE A 103 -6.42 11.14 -2.21
CA PHE A 103 -6.79 10.89 -3.61
C PHE A 103 -8.07 10.05 -3.76
N PHE A 104 -8.14 8.88 -3.14
CA PHE A 104 -9.32 8.01 -3.23
C PHE A 104 -10.60 8.68 -2.71
N LEU A 105 -10.57 9.33 -1.54
CA LEU A 105 -11.76 10.01 -1.00
C LEU A 105 -12.20 11.23 -1.84
N ALA A 106 -11.27 11.85 -2.58
CA ALA A 106 -11.63 12.91 -3.54
C ALA A 106 -12.41 12.36 -4.74
N LEU A 107 -12.04 11.16 -5.20
CA LEU A 107 -12.64 10.50 -6.37
C LEU A 107 -14.02 9.89 -6.10
N LEU A 108 -14.42 9.70 -4.84
CA LEU A 108 -15.72 9.10 -4.48
C LEU A 108 -16.93 9.87 -5.02
N ASN A 109 -16.77 11.15 -5.34
CA ASN A 109 -17.86 11.97 -5.88
C ASN A 109 -18.00 11.85 -7.43
N LEU A 110 -17.09 11.15 -8.11
CA LEU A 110 -17.08 11.06 -9.57
C LEU A 110 -17.94 9.92 -10.12
N TRP A 111 -18.14 8.87 -9.32
CA TRP A 111 -18.88 7.67 -9.74
C TRP A 111 -19.89 7.25 -8.65
N THR A 112 -20.93 6.55 -9.08
CA THR A 112 -21.95 6.01 -8.17
C THR A 112 -21.41 4.90 -7.28
N HIS A 113 -20.42 4.14 -7.76
CA HIS A 113 -19.82 3.03 -7.02
C HIS A 113 -18.34 3.30 -6.73
N TRP A 114 -17.94 3.14 -5.46
CA TRP A 114 -16.57 3.39 -4.98
C TRP A 114 -15.50 2.54 -5.67
N LEU A 115 -15.89 1.37 -6.20
CA LEU A 115 -15.01 0.45 -6.91
C LEU A 115 -14.29 1.10 -8.10
N TRP A 116 -14.92 2.05 -8.81
CA TRP A 116 -14.25 2.75 -9.92
C TRP A 116 -13.09 3.63 -9.43
N ALA A 117 -13.29 4.33 -8.31
CA ALA A 117 -12.23 5.07 -7.65
C ALA A 117 -11.13 4.13 -7.12
N ALA A 118 -11.51 2.97 -6.57
CA ALA A 118 -10.57 1.96 -6.07
C ALA A 118 -9.67 1.41 -7.19
N LEU A 119 -10.26 1.07 -8.34
CA LEU A 119 -9.54 0.59 -9.52
C LEU A 119 -8.58 1.66 -10.05
N LEU A 120 -9.03 2.91 -10.18
CA LEU A 120 -8.19 4.00 -10.68
C LEU A 120 -7.00 4.27 -9.75
N VAL A 121 -7.25 4.41 -8.44
CA VAL A 121 -6.19 4.65 -7.46
C VAL A 121 -5.21 3.49 -7.40
N SER A 122 -5.71 2.25 -7.45
CA SER A 122 -4.85 1.06 -7.44
C SER A 122 -4.00 0.95 -8.70
N ALA A 123 -4.55 1.30 -9.86
CA ALA A 123 -3.83 1.32 -11.12
C ALA A 123 -2.73 2.39 -11.11
N VAL A 124 -3.05 3.62 -10.70
CA VAL A 124 -2.06 4.70 -10.58
C VAL A 124 -0.95 4.32 -9.59
N PHE A 125 -1.31 3.76 -8.44
CA PHE A 125 -0.35 3.30 -7.43
C PHE A 125 0.60 2.25 -8.02
N ALA A 126 0.08 1.20 -8.65
CA ALA A 126 0.90 0.14 -9.26
C ALA A 126 1.78 0.63 -10.42
N LEU A 127 1.26 1.54 -11.26
CA LEU A 127 2.01 2.09 -12.39
C LEU A 127 3.25 2.86 -11.93
N LEU A 128 3.13 3.64 -10.85
CA LEU A 128 4.27 4.39 -10.28
C LEU A 128 5.40 3.48 -9.77
N HIS A 129 5.11 2.22 -9.48
CA HIS A 129 6.08 1.23 -8.99
C HIS A 129 6.71 0.38 -10.10
N THR A 130 6.14 0.40 -11.31
CA THR A 130 6.52 -0.52 -12.40
C THR A 130 7.97 -0.35 -12.85
N ASN A 131 8.46 0.89 -12.91
CA ASN A 131 9.83 1.16 -13.37
C ASN A 131 10.91 0.59 -12.44
N PHE A 132 10.58 0.40 -11.15
CA PHE A 132 11.54 -0.03 -10.14
C PHE A 132 11.41 -1.52 -9.81
N GLN A 133 10.20 -2.08 -9.83
CA GLN A 133 9.94 -3.45 -9.35
C GLN A 133 9.56 -4.41 -10.49
N GLY A 134 9.37 -3.89 -11.70
CA GLY A 134 9.00 -4.69 -12.87
C GLY A 134 7.51 -5.03 -12.93
N PHE A 135 7.06 -5.49 -14.11
CA PHE A 135 5.64 -5.67 -14.41
C PHE A 135 4.94 -6.69 -13.51
N THR A 136 5.58 -7.81 -13.18
CA THR A 136 4.96 -8.85 -12.34
C THR A 136 4.71 -8.32 -10.93
N ALA A 137 5.67 -7.61 -10.34
CA ALA A 137 5.48 -6.99 -9.03
C ALA A 137 4.35 -5.94 -9.06
N SER A 138 4.21 -5.17 -10.15
CA SER A 138 3.11 -4.22 -10.30
C SER A 138 1.73 -4.86 -10.20
N VAL A 139 1.55 -6.11 -10.66
CA VAL A 139 0.29 -6.85 -10.51
C VAL A 139 -0.01 -7.12 -9.04
N TRP A 140 0.98 -7.56 -8.25
CA TRP A 140 0.82 -7.79 -6.81
C TRP A 140 0.59 -6.49 -6.04
N ILE A 141 1.23 -5.40 -6.45
CA ILE A 141 1.05 -4.06 -5.88
C ILE A 141 -0.36 -3.53 -6.18
N PHE A 142 -0.87 -3.76 -7.39
CA PHE A 142 -2.25 -3.42 -7.75
C PHE A 142 -3.26 -4.15 -6.84
N ILE A 143 -3.10 -5.46 -6.65
CA ILE A 143 -3.96 -6.26 -5.78
C ILE A 143 -3.86 -5.78 -4.33
N SER A 144 -2.65 -5.52 -3.84
CA SER A 144 -2.42 -4.98 -2.49
C SER A 144 -3.09 -3.62 -2.32
N SER A 145 -3.04 -2.77 -3.33
CA SER A 145 -3.67 -1.44 -3.28
C SER A 145 -5.20 -1.51 -3.23
N LEU A 146 -5.82 -2.47 -3.94
CA LEU A 146 -7.25 -2.72 -3.82
C LEU A 146 -7.66 -3.13 -2.40
N ILE A 147 -6.84 -3.98 -1.76
CA ILE A 147 -7.08 -4.42 -0.38
C ILE A 147 -6.90 -3.26 0.60
N LEU A 148 -5.91 -2.39 0.38
CA LEU A 148 -5.71 -1.17 1.18
C LEU A 148 -6.91 -0.21 1.07
N VAL A 149 -7.46 -0.04 -0.14
CA VAL A 149 -8.71 0.73 -0.33
C VAL A 149 -9.90 0.06 0.37
N TRP A 150 -10.02 -1.26 0.27
CA TRP A 150 -11.06 -2.02 0.97
C TRP A 150 -10.96 -1.89 2.49
N LEU A 151 -9.74 -1.91 3.06
CA LEU A 151 -9.52 -1.68 4.49
C LEU A 151 -9.95 -0.27 4.91
N LEU A 152 -9.65 0.76 4.13
CA LEU A 152 -10.17 2.11 4.40
C LEU A 152 -11.71 2.15 4.37
N GLN A 153 -12.32 1.55 3.34
CA GLN A 153 -13.79 1.56 3.20
C GLN A 153 -14.50 0.82 4.34
N THR A 154 -13.93 -0.28 4.82
CA THR A 154 -14.54 -1.11 5.88
C THR A 154 -14.28 -0.58 7.29
N SER A 155 -13.07 -0.11 7.56
CA SER A 155 -12.69 0.39 8.89
C SER A 155 -12.96 1.88 9.10
N GLY A 156 -13.14 2.64 8.01
CA GLY A 156 -13.22 4.10 8.05
C GLY A 156 -11.89 4.79 8.41
N SER A 157 -10.78 4.06 8.46
CA SER A 157 -9.47 4.54 8.92
C SER A 157 -8.33 4.11 7.99
N ILE A 158 -7.28 4.92 7.88
CA ILE A 158 -6.07 4.53 7.14
C ILE A 158 -5.14 3.62 7.94
N TRP A 159 -5.21 3.59 9.27
CA TRP A 159 -4.22 2.92 10.12
C TRP A 159 -4.13 1.40 9.93
N PRO A 160 -5.24 0.67 9.72
CA PRO A 160 -5.18 -0.73 9.28
C PRO A 160 -4.39 -0.91 7.98
N GLY A 161 -4.58 0.01 7.03
CA GLY A 161 -3.84 0.02 5.76
C GLY A 161 -2.37 0.35 5.95
N VAL A 162 -2.04 1.35 6.77
CA VAL A 162 -0.65 1.72 7.11
C VAL A 162 0.08 0.51 7.69
N LEU A 163 -0.58 -0.21 8.61
CA LEU A 163 0.00 -1.38 9.26
C LEU A 163 0.16 -2.56 8.29
N LEU A 164 -0.83 -2.83 7.43
CA LEU A 164 -0.69 -3.83 6.37
C LEU A 164 0.53 -3.51 5.50
N HIS A 165 0.58 -2.29 4.97
CA HIS A 165 1.61 -1.84 4.05
C HIS A 165 3.00 -1.91 4.69
N PHE A 166 3.14 -1.39 5.92
CA PHE A 166 4.38 -1.43 6.68
C PHE A 166 4.87 -2.87 6.93
N VAL A 167 3.98 -3.76 7.36
CA VAL A 167 4.32 -5.16 7.65
C VAL A 167 4.68 -5.89 6.36
N LEU A 168 3.91 -5.72 5.29
CA LEU A 168 4.16 -6.36 4.00
C LEU A 168 5.54 -5.96 3.44
N ASN A 169 5.86 -4.66 3.48
CA ASN A 169 7.19 -4.17 3.10
C ASN A 169 8.29 -4.69 4.02
N SER A 170 8.04 -4.77 5.33
CA SER A 170 9.03 -5.30 6.29
C SER A 170 9.33 -6.77 6.04
N LEU A 171 8.31 -7.56 5.72
CA LEU A 171 8.47 -8.97 5.35
C LEU A 171 9.34 -9.09 4.09
N ASN A 172 9.03 -8.30 3.05
CA ASN A 172 9.76 -8.33 1.79
C ASN A 172 11.20 -7.81 1.89
N LEU A 173 11.46 -6.77 2.68
CA LEU A 173 12.80 -6.15 2.78
C LEU A 173 13.74 -6.86 3.74
N PHE A 174 13.22 -7.50 4.80
CA PHE A 174 14.07 -7.95 5.91
C PHE A 174 13.92 -9.43 6.28
N ILE A 175 12.79 -10.06 5.97
CA ILE A 175 12.48 -11.41 6.42
C ILE A 175 12.61 -12.41 5.28
N LEU A 176 11.90 -12.19 4.17
CA LEU A 176 11.93 -13.09 3.01
C LEU A 176 13.34 -13.28 2.44
N PRO A 177 14.19 -12.25 2.25
CA PRO A 177 15.54 -12.46 1.73
C PRO A 177 16.37 -13.39 2.60
N LYS A 178 16.28 -13.24 3.93
CA LYS A 178 16.96 -14.13 4.89
C LYS A 178 16.46 -15.56 4.85
N MET A 179 15.17 -15.77 4.56
CA MET A 179 14.56 -17.10 4.49
C MET A 179 14.89 -17.82 3.19
N LEU A 180 14.93 -17.09 2.07
CA LEU A 180 15.17 -17.62 0.74
C LEU A 180 16.66 -17.78 0.44
N GLY A 181 17.52 -17.04 1.16
CA GLY A 181 18.97 -17.02 0.95
C GLY A 181 19.33 -16.02 -0.13
N ASP A 182 20.20 -15.07 0.17
CA ASP A 182 20.59 -14.05 -0.80
C ASP A 182 21.48 -14.67 -1.90
N LYS A 183 21.12 -14.46 -3.18
CA LYS A 183 22.05 -14.61 -4.30
C LYS A 183 22.93 -13.36 -4.41
N GLN A 184 23.87 -13.18 -3.47
CA GLN A 184 24.94 -12.18 -3.61
C GLN A 184 26.15 -12.76 -4.34
#